data_AF-A0A1G4IY97-F1
#
_entry.id   AF-A0A1G4IY97-F1
#
_cell.length_a   1.000
_cell.length_b   1.000
_cell.length_c   1.000
_cell.angle_alpha   90.00
_cell.angle_beta   90.00
_cell.angle_gamma   90.00
#
_symmetry.space_group_name_H-M   'P 1'
#
loop_
_entity.id
_entity.type
_entity.pdbx_description
1 polymer ?
#
loop_
_entity_poly.entity_id
_entity_poly.type
_entity_poly.pdbx_seq_one_letter_code
_entity_poly.pdbx_strand_id
1 'polypeptide(L)'
;MQRNRGPVRSLQAFTAKIIGGDKLVQRLDRAPLRSSAPVRLSPTDIWLREALVTGRRLRSSGQYQKKNLSSKYQAELSLNVVLNRLRNLRLTKGNEAYFTLLNRLQSNQIRWISKSGSYIAEQTPVELYRELSYMLRARASDSNHRADIICLAKFTLALVQKYAIILKTRASLTPDLVFWQNCVNVVARTGSVHYLQRILALADSDLPNSFAYIAFYLQTNQIPHLSSVLRAIRPAELHSLPQGLVLSSIDKFLCLGLDDDAEYALNILIKQDPLNDSTVFCLNHLAERCGALKIQLQLNKMLEIQETDVPVPWKTFQRDLTFKNYIELLAEARVQFFEERLPMDFLSTKLPSDPISVTQWCNLFQHTMPAENAHPSLKAFHFNTILTHVASHRSFNFVVLLWHRLIMEYGCTKAFTNSNKLANHNGKNGIHILLRAAGKSSAAKLAGYELFCYMKSSNYYNLTEQDYANLMLSTLHGGDLKTVYIYLRHYILEFGKERLTTSKDGDRTWNLGSPVETVIKKLRSMAGGAAEIDEVLRRVADWHVGHHSAVDVEISDKILKKIFGDLFMDHLSPKRILSSEGKWRKEKVNSEASPRHYSLLADWENVERVRLTLDYMQSQNI
;
A
#
# COMPACT_ATOMS: atom_id res chain seq x y z
N MET A 1 -61.04 7.43 5.63
CA MET A 1 -60.23 8.12 4.61
C MET A 1 -58.95 7.33 4.36
N GLN A 2 -58.92 6.50 3.30
CA GLN A 2 -57.79 5.64 2.96
C GLN A 2 -56.71 6.45 2.23
N ARG A 3 -55.47 6.44 2.76
CA ARG A 3 -54.30 7.12 2.18
C ARG A 3 -53.80 6.37 0.95
N ASN A 4 -53.77 7.08 -0.19
CA ASN A 4 -53.09 6.72 -1.42
C ASN A 4 -51.64 6.28 -1.16
N ARG A 5 -51.34 4.99 -1.33
CA ARG A 5 -49.97 4.52 -1.52
C ARG A 5 -49.63 4.72 -2.99
N GLY A 6 -48.74 5.67 -3.28
CA GLY A 6 -48.15 5.81 -4.60
C GLY A 6 -47.43 4.53 -5.06
N PRO A 7 -47.24 4.33 -6.37
CA PRO A 7 -46.64 3.12 -6.91
C PRO A 7 -45.22 2.96 -6.35
N VAL A 8 -44.96 1.78 -5.78
CA VAL A 8 -43.65 1.38 -5.26
C VAL A 8 -42.66 1.43 -6.43
N ARG A 9 -41.71 2.36 -6.39
CA ARG A 9 -40.65 2.47 -7.41
C ARG A 9 -39.76 1.22 -7.35
N SER A 10 -39.38 0.70 -8.52
CA SER A 10 -38.59 -0.52 -8.61
C SER A 10 -37.23 -0.35 -7.93
N LEU A 11 -36.73 -1.43 -7.32
CA LEU A 11 -35.42 -1.46 -6.64
C LEU A 11 -34.29 -1.03 -7.59
N GLN A 12 -34.45 -1.25 -8.90
CA GLN A 12 -33.53 -0.78 -9.94
C GLN A 12 -33.50 0.74 -10.08
N ALA A 13 -34.66 1.42 -10.04
CA ALA A 13 -34.71 2.88 -10.06
C ALA A 13 -34.08 3.49 -8.81
N PHE A 14 -34.25 2.84 -7.65
CA PHE A 14 -33.60 3.25 -6.39
C PHE A 14 -32.08 3.08 -6.46
N THR A 15 -31.61 1.92 -6.92
CA THR A 15 -30.17 1.63 -7.05
C THR A 15 -29.50 2.52 -8.11
N ALA A 16 -30.19 2.80 -9.22
CA ALA A 16 -29.69 3.68 -10.27
C ALA A 16 -29.58 5.13 -9.83
N LYS A 17 -30.50 5.60 -8.97
CA LYS A 17 -30.42 6.92 -8.36
C LYS A 17 -29.21 7.05 -7.43
N ILE A 18 -28.90 5.98 -6.68
CA ILE A 18 -27.73 5.93 -5.79
C ILE A 18 -26.41 5.93 -6.57
N ILE A 19 -26.34 5.19 -7.69
CA ILE A 19 -25.08 4.99 -8.42
C ILE A 19 -24.80 6.12 -9.44
N GLY A 20 -25.83 6.72 -10.05
CA GLY A 20 -25.64 7.67 -11.15
C GLY A 20 -26.61 8.85 -11.20
N GLY A 21 -27.39 9.08 -10.14
CA GLY A 21 -28.33 10.19 -10.04
C GLY A 21 -29.49 10.14 -11.04
N ASP A 22 -30.29 11.22 -11.08
CA ASP A 22 -31.52 11.28 -11.88
C ASP A 22 -31.27 11.18 -13.40
N LYS A 23 -30.05 11.46 -13.87
CA LYS A 23 -29.63 11.23 -15.27
C LYS A 23 -29.60 9.74 -15.63
N LEU A 24 -29.18 8.87 -14.69
CA LEU A 24 -29.16 7.42 -14.91
C LEU A 24 -30.58 6.83 -14.81
N VAL A 25 -31.41 7.39 -13.93
CA VAL A 25 -32.83 7.03 -13.81
C VAL A 25 -33.59 7.38 -15.10
N GLN A 26 -33.41 8.60 -15.64
CA GLN A 26 -34.02 8.96 -16.92
C GLN A 26 -33.51 8.12 -18.11
N ARG A 27 -32.26 7.63 -18.06
CA ARG A 27 -31.73 6.69 -19.06
C ARG A 27 -32.33 5.29 -18.93
N LEU A 28 -32.64 4.86 -17.70
CA LEU A 28 -33.33 3.59 -17.43
C LEU A 28 -34.81 3.65 -17.80
N ASP A 29 -35.49 4.77 -17.52
CA ASP A 29 -36.89 4.98 -17.90
C ASP A 29 -37.06 5.11 -19.42
N ARG A 30 -36.03 5.58 -20.14
CA ARG A 30 -35.98 5.61 -21.61
C ARG A 30 -35.51 4.30 -22.24
N ALA A 31 -34.98 3.36 -21.46
CA ALA A 31 -34.64 2.03 -21.95
C ALA A 31 -35.92 1.18 -21.91
N PRO A 32 -36.51 0.78 -23.05
CA PRO A 32 -37.65 -0.10 -23.02
C PRO A 32 -37.24 -1.36 -22.27
N LEU A 33 -37.98 -1.69 -21.21
CA LEU A 33 -37.90 -2.98 -20.53
C LEU A 33 -38.23 -4.05 -21.59
N ARG A 34 -37.19 -4.50 -22.29
CA ARG A 34 -37.23 -5.74 -23.04
C ARG A 34 -37.60 -6.78 -21.99
N SER A 35 -38.83 -7.26 -22.06
CA SER A 35 -39.19 -8.56 -21.54
C SER A 35 -38.03 -9.50 -21.85
N SER A 36 -37.57 -10.26 -20.86
CA SER A 36 -36.49 -11.21 -21.03
C SER A 36 -36.93 -12.25 -22.05
N ALA A 37 -36.76 -11.93 -23.33
CA ALA A 37 -36.77 -12.90 -24.40
C ALA A 37 -35.73 -13.95 -23.98
N PRO A 38 -36.06 -15.25 -24.07
CA PRO A 38 -35.09 -16.29 -23.76
C PRO A 38 -33.84 -15.98 -24.58
N VAL A 39 -32.71 -15.78 -23.91
CA VAL A 39 -31.42 -15.54 -24.57
C VAL A 39 -31.26 -16.69 -25.55
N ARG A 40 -31.46 -16.44 -26.85
CA ARG A 40 -31.17 -17.41 -27.89
C ARG A 40 -29.67 -17.61 -27.82
N LEU A 41 -29.24 -18.64 -27.11
CA LEU A 41 -27.85 -19.02 -26.99
C LEU A 41 -27.33 -19.25 -28.41
N SER A 42 -26.23 -18.59 -28.75
CA SER A 42 -25.59 -18.86 -30.04
C SER A 42 -25.14 -20.33 -30.09
N PRO A 43 -25.00 -20.93 -31.28
CA PRO A 43 -24.43 -22.28 -31.41
C PRO A 43 -23.08 -22.42 -30.68
N THR A 44 -22.28 -21.34 -30.65
CA THR A 44 -21.03 -21.28 -29.89
C THR A 44 -21.26 -21.30 -28.37
N ASP A 45 -22.27 -20.61 -27.84
CA ASP A 45 -22.59 -20.63 -26.41
C ASP A 45 -23.07 -22.00 -25.92
N ILE A 46 -23.84 -22.71 -26.75
CA ILE A 46 -24.31 -24.07 -26.48
C ILE A 46 -23.10 -25.01 -26.42
N TRP A 47 -22.24 -24.96 -27.45
CA TRP A 47 -21.02 -25.76 -27.50
C TRP A 47 -20.10 -25.48 -26.30
N LEU A 48 -19.90 -24.21 -25.92
CA LEU A 48 -19.07 -23.84 -24.76
C LEU A 48 -19.63 -24.37 -23.43
N ARG A 49 -20.96 -24.42 -23.27
CA ARG A 49 -21.60 -25.01 -22.09
C ARG A 49 -21.41 -26.52 -22.06
N GLU A 50 -21.61 -27.20 -23.18
CA GLU A 50 -21.36 -28.65 -23.31
C GLU A 50 -19.88 -29.00 -23.10
N ALA A 51 -18.98 -28.12 -23.57
CA ALA A 51 -17.53 -28.24 -23.40
C ALA A 51 -17.09 -28.23 -21.92
N LEU A 52 -17.81 -27.52 -21.06
CA LEU A 52 -17.46 -27.34 -19.66
C LEU A 52 -18.18 -28.30 -18.71
N VAL A 53 -19.24 -28.98 -19.16
CA VAL A 53 -19.90 -30.02 -18.37
C VAL A 53 -19.13 -31.34 -18.53
N THR A 54 -18.36 -31.69 -17.50
CA THR A 54 -17.84 -33.05 -17.29
C THR A 54 -18.95 -33.92 -16.70
N GLY A 55 -19.05 -35.17 -17.17
CA GLY A 55 -20.26 -35.99 -17.11
C GLY A 55 -20.99 -36.06 -15.77
N ARG A 56 -22.31 -35.74 -15.80
CA ARG A 56 -23.41 -36.43 -15.08
C ARG A 56 -24.78 -35.73 -15.17
N ARG A 57 -24.91 -34.53 -15.78
CA ARG A 57 -26.20 -33.78 -15.83
C ARG A 57 -26.70 -33.37 -17.23
N LEU A 58 -26.54 -34.22 -18.24
CA LEU A 58 -27.22 -34.03 -19.54
C LEU A 58 -28.32 -35.07 -19.83
N ARG A 59 -28.76 -35.83 -18.82
CA ARG A 59 -29.91 -36.75 -18.95
C ARG A 59 -31.30 -36.10 -18.72
N SER A 60 -31.39 -34.79 -18.42
CA SER A 60 -32.68 -34.16 -18.09
C SER A 60 -33.19 -33.11 -19.08
N SER A 61 -32.56 -32.90 -20.24
CA SER A 61 -33.13 -32.08 -21.33
C SER A 61 -33.48 -32.95 -22.54
N GLY A 62 -34.46 -33.82 -22.36
CA GLY A 62 -34.97 -34.76 -23.37
C GLY A 62 -35.78 -34.10 -24.51
N GLN A 63 -35.30 -33.01 -25.11
CA GLN A 63 -35.97 -32.40 -26.28
C GLN A 63 -35.09 -32.01 -27.47
N TYR A 64 -33.76 -32.23 -27.43
CA TYR A 64 -32.89 -31.96 -28.59
C TYR A 64 -31.89 -33.08 -28.89
N GLN A 65 -32.33 -34.34 -28.85
CA GLN A 65 -31.56 -35.44 -29.44
C GLN A 65 -32.47 -36.41 -30.19
N LYS A 66 -32.59 -36.20 -31.50
CA LYS A 66 -32.65 -37.24 -32.55
C LYS A 66 -32.90 -36.59 -33.91
N LYS A 67 -31.89 -35.90 -34.43
CA LYS A 67 -31.59 -35.75 -35.86
C LYS A 67 -30.25 -35.01 -35.96
N ASN A 68 -29.28 -35.63 -36.63
CA ASN A 68 -27.99 -35.07 -37.06
C ASN A 68 -26.74 -35.35 -36.18
N LEU A 69 -26.64 -36.51 -35.53
CA LEU A 69 -25.33 -37.09 -35.19
C LEU A 69 -24.84 -37.93 -36.37
N SER A 70 -24.44 -37.25 -37.44
CA SER A 70 -23.66 -37.82 -38.55
C SER A 70 -22.22 -37.30 -38.42
N SER A 71 -21.27 -38.21 -38.56
CA SER A 71 -19.85 -38.13 -38.25
C SER A 71 -19.01 -37.23 -39.18
N LYS A 72 -19.50 -36.07 -39.62
CA LYS A 72 -18.78 -35.19 -40.58
C LYS A 72 -19.03 -33.67 -40.43
N TYR A 73 -19.52 -33.18 -39.30
CA TYR A 73 -19.71 -31.72 -39.11
C TYR A 73 -18.56 -31.10 -38.29
N GLN A 74 -17.75 -30.26 -38.94
CA GLN A 74 -16.81 -29.36 -38.27
C GLN A 74 -17.61 -28.35 -37.43
N ALA A 75 -17.23 -28.13 -36.17
CA ALA A 75 -17.92 -27.20 -35.29
C ALA A 75 -17.61 -25.75 -35.72
N GLU A 76 -18.66 -24.94 -35.94
CA GLU A 76 -18.50 -23.51 -36.27
C GLU A 76 -18.55 -22.67 -34.99
N LEU A 77 -17.42 -22.07 -34.62
CA LEU A 77 -17.30 -21.30 -33.37
C LEU A 77 -16.90 -19.84 -33.65
N SER A 78 -17.62 -18.92 -33.01
CA SER A 78 -17.25 -17.51 -32.99
C SER A 78 -16.05 -17.28 -32.07
N LEU A 79 -14.95 -16.79 -32.64
CA LEU A 79 -13.70 -16.55 -31.91
C LEU A 79 -13.88 -15.60 -30.72
N ASN A 80 -14.70 -14.55 -30.87
CA ASN A 80 -14.91 -13.57 -29.79
C ASN A 80 -15.61 -14.16 -28.57
N VAL A 81 -16.61 -15.00 -28.81
CA VAL A 81 -17.37 -15.64 -27.74
C VAL A 81 -16.46 -16.59 -26.96
N VAL A 82 -15.63 -17.36 -27.67
CA VAL A 82 -14.62 -18.25 -27.08
C VAL A 82 -13.59 -17.46 -26.27
N LEU A 83 -13.00 -16.39 -26.83
CA LEU A 83 -12.02 -15.55 -26.14
C LEU A 83 -12.62 -14.88 -24.89
N ASN A 84 -13.84 -14.34 -24.98
CA ASN A 84 -14.51 -13.76 -23.83
C ASN A 84 -14.75 -14.80 -22.72
N ARG A 85 -15.10 -16.04 -23.09
CA ARG A 85 -15.27 -17.11 -22.12
C ARG A 85 -13.96 -17.50 -21.45
N LEU A 86 -12.88 -17.66 -22.21
CA LEU A 86 -11.54 -17.95 -21.69
C LEU A 86 -11.03 -16.83 -20.77
N ARG A 87 -11.20 -15.56 -21.17
CA ARG A 87 -10.88 -14.40 -20.35
C ARG A 87 -11.64 -14.39 -19.03
N ASN A 88 -12.95 -14.61 -19.07
CA ASN A 88 -13.76 -14.67 -17.86
C ASN A 88 -13.28 -15.79 -16.93
N LEU A 89 -13.00 -16.99 -17.47
CA LEU A 89 -12.47 -18.10 -16.66
C LEU A 89 -11.11 -17.77 -16.04
N ARG A 90 -10.20 -17.12 -16.77
CA ARG A 90 -8.91 -16.65 -16.23
C ARG A 90 -9.10 -15.63 -15.12
N LEU A 91 -9.94 -14.61 -15.33
CA LEU A 91 -10.19 -13.55 -14.36
C LEU A 91 -10.91 -14.06 -13.11
N THR A 92 -11.79 -15.05 -13.23
CA THR A 92 -12.47 -15.71 -12.10
C THR A 92 -11.65 -16.85 -11.47
N LYS A 93 -10.38 -17.03 -11.88
CA LYS A 93 -9.47 -18.10 -11.39
C LYS A 93 -10.01 -19.53 -11.58
N GLY A 94 -10.84 -19.76 -12.58
CA GLY A 94 -11.41 -21.07 -12.93
C GLY A 94 -10.45 -21.94 -13.73
N ASN A 95 -9.28 -22.26 -13.17
CA ASN A 95 -8.14 -22.86 -13.89
C ASN A 95 -8.47 -24.21 -14.57
N GLU A 96 -9.15 -25.12 -13.87
CA GLU A 96 -9.51 -26.44 -14.41
C GLU A 96 -10.46 -26.33 -15.60
N ALA A 97 -11.49 -25.49 -15.47
CA ALA A 97 -12.44 -25.21 -16.53
C ALA A 97 -11.76 -24.55 -17.74
N TYR A 98 -10.79 -23.67 -17.50
CA TYR A 98 -9.99 -23.04 -18.56
C TYR A 98 -9.23 -24.09 -19.38
N PHE A 99 -8.43 -24.95 -18.73
CA PHE A 99 -7.64 -25.97 -19.44
C PHE A 99 -8.51 -27.07 -20.05
N THR A 100 -9.63 -27.41 -19.41
CA THR A 100 -10.63 -28.35 -19.99
C THR A 100 -11.17 -27.80 -21.31
N LEU A 101 -11.55 -26.52 -21.33
CA LEU A 101 -12.04 -25.87 -22.54
C LEU A 101 -10.94 -25.79 -23.61
N LEU A 102 -9.71 -25.42 -23.24
CA LEU A 102 -8.58 -25.35 -24.17
C LEU A 102 -8.28 -26.71 -24.82
N ASN A 103 -8.28 -27.79 -24.03
CA ASN A 103 -8.06 -29.15 -24.53
C ASN A 103 -9.17 -29.56 -25.51
N ARG A 104 -10.43 -29.24 -25.23
CA ARG A 104 -11.55 -29.51 -26.15
C ARG A 104 -11.49 -28.65 -27.42
N LEU A 105 -10.98 -27.42 -27.35
CA LEU A 105 -10.76 -26.60 -28.54
C LEU A 105 -9.63 -27.18 -29.40
N GLN A 106 -8.59 -27.75 -28.78
CA GLN A 106 -7.49 -28.38 -29.52
C GLN A 106 -7.88 -29.73 -30.15
N SER A 107 -8.71 -30.53 -29.49
CA SER A 107 -9.06 -31.89 -29.94
C SER A 107 -10.13 -31.93 -31.04
N ASN A 108 -10.85 -30.83 -31.29
CA ASN A 108 -11.94 -30.78 -32.26
C ASN A 108 -11.56 -30.01 -33.51
N GLN A 109 -12.05 -30.46 -34.67
CA GLN A 109 -11.95 -29.69 -35.92
C GLN A 109 -12.96 -28.54 -35.88
N ILE A 110 -12.44 -27.31 -35.77
CA ILE A 110 -13.25 -26.09 -35.62
C ILE A 110 -13.07 -25.19 -36.84
N ARG A 111 -14.19 -24.75 -37.43
CA ARG A 111 -14.22 -23.61 -38.35
C ARG A 111 -14.41 -22.34 -37.54
N TRP A 112 -13.43 -21.45 -37.62
CA TRP A 112 -13.42 -20.22 -36.85
C TRP A 112 -14.12 -19.09 -37.60
N ILE A 113 -15.05 -18.42 -36.92
CA ILE A 113 -15.75 -17.24 -37.42
C ILE A 113 -15.16 -16.00 -36.73
N SER A 114 -14.70 -15.04 -37.53
CA SER A 114 -14.08 -13.79 -37.08
C SER A 114 -15.11 -12.79 -36.51
N LYS A 115 -14.65 -11.60 -36.07
CA LYS A 115 -15.53 -10.48 -35.70
C LYS A 115 -16.42 -10.00 -36.85
N SER A 116 -15.91 -10.05 -38.08
CA SER A 116 -16.63 -9.58 -39.27
C SER A 116 -17.54 -10.65 -39.87
N GLY A 117 -17.61 -11.84 -39.27
CA GLY A 117 -18.41 -12.96 -39.78
C GLY A 117 -17.71 -13.79 -40.85
N SER A 118 -16.47 -13.44 -41.22
CA SER A 118 -15.67 -14.21 -42.18
C SER A 118 -15.04 -15.45 -41.55
N TYR A 119 -14.84 -16.50 -42.35
CA TYR A 119 -14.12 -17.70 -41.93
C TYR A 119 -12.61 -17.43 -41.87
N ILE A 120 -11.96 -17.89 -40.79
CA ILE A 120 -10.50 -17.88 -40.66
C ILE A 120 -9.99 -19.22 -41.20
N ALA A 121 -9.10 -19.17 -42.19
CA ALA A 121 -8.56 -20.36 -42.85
C ALA A 121 -7.86 -21.32 -41.86
N GLU A 122 -8.15 -22.61 -42.02
CA GLU A 122 -7.62 -23.92 -41.52
C GLU A 122 -6.64 -24.04 -40.33
N GLN A 123 -6.16 -22.98 -39.68
CA GLN A 123 -5.28 -23.06 -38.50
C GLN A 123 -5.81 -22.23 -37.33
N THR A 124 -5.32 -22.55 -36.13
CA THR A 124 -5.68 -21.90 -34.87
C THR A 124 -5.43 -20.37 -34.93
N PRO A 125 -6.44 -19.54 -34.62
CA PRO A 125 -6.30 -18.08 -34.59
C PRO A 125 -5.19 -17.60 -33.64
N VAL A 126 -4.45 -16.57 -34.05
CA VAL A 126 -3.32 -15.99 -33.27
C VAL A 126 -3.78 -15.38 -31.95
N GLU A 127 -5.02 -14.92 -31.87
CA GLU A 127 -5.62 -14.34 -30.67
C GLU A 127 -5.76 -15.35 -29.52
N LEU A 128 -5.90 -16.65 -29.84
CA LEU A 128 -5.91 -17.71 -28.83
C LEU A 128 -4.52 -17.90 -28.20
N TYR A 129 -3.45 -17.76 -29.00
CA TYR A 129 -2.08 -17.79 -28.48
C TYR A 129 -1.84 -16.63 -27.53
N ARG A 130 -2.33 -15.43 -27.87
CA ARG A 130 -2.26 -14.27 -26.98
C ARG A 130 -2.98 -14.52 -25.65
N GLU A 131 -4.22 -15.03 -25.66
CA GLU A 131 -4.95 -15.36 -24.43
C GLU A 131 -4.24 -16.44 -23.59
N LEU A 132 -3.72 -17.48 -24.25
CA LEU A 132 -2.94 -18.51 -23.59
C LEU A 132 -1.67 -17.96 -22.95
N SER A 133 -0.97 -17.02 -23.59
CA SER A 133 0.23 -16.38 -23.02
C SER A 133 -0.09 -15.63 -21.72
N TYR A 134 -1.26 -14.98 -21.63
CA TYR A 134 -1.69 -14.33 -20.40
C TYR A 134 -1.95 -15.34 -19.27
N MET A 135 -2.59 -16.47 -19.60
CA MET A 135 -2.83 -17.54 -18.64
C MET A 135 -1.51 -18.15 -18.15
N LEU A 136 -0.57 -18.43 -19.06
CA LEU A 136 0.75 -18.96 -18.71
C LEU A 136 1.53 -17.99 -17.82
N ARG A 137 1.51 -16.69 -18.13
CA ARG A 137 2.11 -15.65 -17.29
C ARG A 137 1.48 -15.64 -15.90
N ALA A 138 0.14 -15.69 -15.80
CA ALA A 138 -0.55 -15.73 -14.51
C ALA A 138 -0.17 -16.97 -13.70
N ARG A 139 -0.13 -18.16 -14.32
CA ARG A 139 0.27 -19.41 -13.67
C ARG A 139 1.73 -19.41 -13.24
N ALA A 140 2.62 -18.83 -14.05
CA ALA A 140 4.01 -18.67 -13.68
C ALA A 140 4.13 -17.71 -12.49
N SER A 141 3.38 -16.60 -12.47
CA SER A 141 3.34 -15.67 -11.35
C SER A 141 2.92 -16.32 -10.03
N ASP A 142 1.91 -17.19 -10.07
CA ASP A 142 1.35 -17.86 -8.89
C ASP A 142 2.19 -19.06 -8.40
N SER A 143 3.12 -19.59 -9.20
CA SER A 143 3.91 -20.77 -8.85
C SER A 143 5.29 -20.41 -8.34
N ASN A 144 5.62 -20.91 -7.14
CA ASN A 144 6.96 -20.80 -6.54
C ASN A 144 7.79 -22.08 -6.68
N HIS A 145 7.21 -23.17 -7.19
CA HIS A 145 7.92 -24.44 -7.36
C HIS A 145 8.75 -24.45 -8.64
N ARG A 146 10.06 -24.66 -8.51
CA ARG A 146 11.00 -24.63 -9.63
C ARG A 146 10.66 -25.66 -10.72
N ALA A 147 10.21 -26.86 -10.35
CA ALA A 147 9.83 -27.90 -11.29
C ALA A 147 8.65 -27.47 -12.19
N ASP A 148 7.64 -26.84 -11.60
CA ASP A 148 6.47 -26.31 -12.31
C ASP A 148 6.88 -25.18 -13.24
N ILE A 149 7.73 -24.26 -12.79
CA ILE A 149 8.25 -23.15 -13.62
C ILE A 149 9.01 -23.70 -14.83
N ILE A 150 9.85 -24.73 -14.65
CA ILE A 150 10.57 -25.38 -15.75
C ILE A 150 9.58 -26.05 -16.73
N CYS A 151 8.57 -26.75 -16.21
CA CYS A 151 7.54 -27.37 -17.03
C CYS A 151 6.77 -26.34 -17.86
N LEU A 152 6.34 -25.24 -17.22
CA LEU A 152 5.68 -24.11 -17.86
C LEU A 152 6.58 -23.47 -18.93
N ALA A 153 7.87 -23.29 -18.66
CA ALA A 153 8.80 -22.73 -19.63
C ALA A 153 9.00 -23.66 -20.85
N LYS A 154 9.15 -24.97 -20.64
CA LYS A 154 9.22 -25.94 -21.75
C LYS A 154 7.94 -25.93 -22.60
N PHE A 155 6.78 -25.89 -21.94
CA PHE A 155 5.49 -25.75 -22.62
C PHE A 155 5.41 -24.44 -23.41
N THR A 156 5.84 -23.33 -22.81
CA THR A 156 5.85 -22.01 -23.43
C THR A 156 6.75 -21.97 -24.66
N LEU A 157 7.94 -22.59 -24.61
CA LEU A 157 8.84 -22.70 -25.76
C LEU A 157 8.23 -23.51 -26.91
N ALA A 158 7.55 -24.62 -26.59
CA ALA A 158 6.84 -25.40 -27.61
C ALA A 158 5.68 -24.60 -28.23
N LEU A 159 4.98 -23.80 -27.43
CA LEU A 159 3.91 -22.90 -27.90
C LEU A 159 4.47 -21.82 -28.84
N VAL A 160 5.58 -21.18 -28.44
CA VAL A 160 6.28 -20.17 -29.22
C VAL A 160 6.75 -20.73 -30.56
N GLN A 161 7.32 -21.95 -30.57
CA GLN A 161 7.76 -22.59 -31.81
C GLN A 161 6.61 -22.79 -32.80
N LYS A 162 5.43 -23.22 -32.33
CA LYS A 162 4.23 -23.34 -33.17
C LYS A 162 3.75 -21.98 -33.69
N TYR A 163 3.78 -20.96 -32.84
CA TYR A 163 3.39 -19.60 -33.22
C TYR A 163 4.32 -19.03 -34.30
N ALA A 164 5.64 -19.19 -34.15
CA ALA A 164 6.62 -18.76 -35.14
C ALA A 164 6.42 -19.45 -36.51
N ILE A 165 6.07 -20.73 -36.53
CA ILE A 165 5.74 -21.45 -37.78
C ILE A 165 4.49 -20.84 -38.45
N ILE A 166 3.47 -20.49 -37.67
CA ILE A 166 2.25 -19.86 -38.19
C ILE A 166 2.57 -18.49 -38.80
N LEU A 167 3.39 -17.67 -38.14
CA LEU A 167 3.82 -16.36 -38.67
C LEU A 167 4.60 -16.53 -39.99
N LYS A 168 5.54 -17.48 -40.06
CA LYS A 168 6.29 -17.77 -41.31
C LYS A 168 5.36 -18.27 -42.44
N THR A 169 4.34 -19.05 -42.11
CA THR A 169 3.35 -19.54 -43.08
C THR A 169 2.39 -18.43 -43.55
N ARG A 170 2.09 -17.47 -42.67
CA ARG A 170 1.14 -16.37 -42.89
C ARG A 170 1.88 -15.03 -42.84
N ALA A 171 2.73 -14.80 -43.83
CA ALA A 171 3.60 -13.62 -43.89
C ALA A 171 2.87 -12.25 -43.82
N SER A 172 1.55 -12.21 -44.01
CA SER A 172 0.74 -11.00 -43.84
C SER A 172 0.40 -10.66 -42.38
N LEU A 173 0.65 -11.55 -41.43
CA LEU A 173 0.40 -11.32 -40.01
C LEU A 173 1.59 -10.65 -39.34
N THR A 174 1.33 -9.58 -38.59
CA THR A 174 2.36 -8.94 -37.76
C THR A 174 2.54 -9.71 -36.45
N PRO A 175 3.78 -9.83 -35.94
CA PRO A 175 4.05 -10.45 -34.64
C PRO A 175 3.34 -9.71 -33.49
N ASP A 176 2.67 -10.44 -32.59
CA ASP A 176 2.08 -9.85 -31.40
C ASP A 176 3.16 -9.69 -30.30
N LEU A 177 3.65 -8.47 -30.11
CA LEU A 177 4.64 -8.15 -29.08
C LEU A 177 4.19 -8.57 -27.67
N VAL A 178 2.90 -8.48 -27.35
CA VAL A 178 2.39 -8.84 -26.02
C VAL A 178 2.51 -10.35 -25.77
N PHE A 179 2.28 -11.15 -26.81
CA PHE A 179 2.48 -12.60 -26.75
C PHE A 179 3.94 -12.93 -26.43
N TRP A 180 4.88 -12.36 -27.17
CA TRP A 180 6.31 -12.58 -26.98
C TRP A 180 6.79 -12.14 -25.59
N GLN A 181 6.38 -10.95 -25.16
CA GLN A 181 6.73 -10.41 -23.84
C GLN A 181 6.22 -11.30 -22.70
N ASN A 182 4.98 -11.80 -22.78
CA ASN A 182 4.44 -12.72 -21.79
C ASN A 182 5.23 -14.03 -21.75
N CYS A 183 5.57 -14.60 -22.92
CA CYS A 183 6.32 -15.85 -23.01
C CYS A 183 7.73 -15.72 -22.43
N VAL A 184 8.42 -14.61 -22.71
CA VAL A 184 9.74 -14.31 -22.15
C VAL A 184 9.68 -14.13 -20.64
N ASN A 185 8.66 -13.46 -20.10
CA ASN A 185 8.51 -13.34 -18.65
C ASN A 185 8.36 -14.71 -17.96
N VAL A 186 7.65 -15.66 -18.58
CA VAL A 186 7.55 -17.04 -18.09
C VAL A 186 8.92 -17.73 -18.13
N VAL A 187 9.65 -17.60 -19.24
CA VAL A 187 10.98 -18.20 -19.42
C VAL A 187 12.01 -17.59 -18.46
N ALA A 188 11.99 -16.28 -18.26
CA ALA A 188 12.91 -15.55 -17.38
C ALA A 188 12.84 -16.05 -15.93
N ARG A 189 11.64 -16.45 -15.46
CA ARG A 189 11.46 -17.04 -14.12
C ARG A 189 12.22 -18.35 -13.90
N THR A 190 12.64 -19.04 -14.95
CA THR A 190 13.50 -20.22 -14.79
C THR A 190 14.88 -19.88 -14.24
N GLY A 191 15.34 -18.63 -14.39
CA GLY A 191 16.69 -18.19 -14.06
C GLY A 191 17.79 -18.89 -14.87
N SER A 192 17.45 -19.55 -15.99
CA SER A 192 18.41 -20.30 -16.80
C SER A 192 18.63 -19.63 -18.16
N VAL A 193 19.89 -19.28 -18.42
CA VAL A 193 20.35 -18.71 -19.69
C VAL A 193 20.05 -19.64 -20.87
N HIS A 194 20.07 -20.97 -20.66
CA HIS A 194 19.74 -21.93 -21.71
C HIS A 194 18.33 -21.72 -22.29
N TYR A 195 17.31 -21.54 -21.43
CA TYR A 195 15.95 -21.29 -21.90
C TYR A 195 15.79 -19.88 -22.51
N LEU A 196 16.53 -18.89 -22.00
CA LEU A 196 16.57 -17.54 -22.57
C LEU A 196 17.12 -17.55 -24.00
N GLN A 197 18.25 -18.20 -24.24
CA GLN A 197 18.83 -18.31 -25.59
C GLN A 197 17.89 -19.04 -26.54
N ARG A 198 17.18 -20.07 -26.05
CA ARG A 198 16.23 -20.83 -26.86
C ARG A 198 15.01 -20.00 -27.28
N ILE A 199 14.47 -19.13 -26.42
CA ILE A 199 13.37 -18.24 -26.82
C ILE A 199 13.85 -17.15 -27.79
N LEU A 200 15.06 -16.61 -27.60
CA LEU A 200 15.65 -15.62 -28.51
C LEU A 200 15.89 -16.20 -29.91
N ALA A 201 16.39 -17.43 -29.99
CA ALA A 201 16.58 -18.14 -31.27
C ALA A 201 15.25 -18.39 -32.00
N LEU A 202 14.14 -18.60 -31.26
CA LEU A 202 12.81 -18.78 -31.84
C LEU A 202 12.14 -17.48 -32.27
N ALA A 203 12.52 -16.34 -31.67
CA ALA A 203 11.95 -15.04 -31.98
C ALA A 203 12.50 -14.44 -33.28
N ASP A 204 13.71 -14.82 -33.73
CA ASP A 204 14.24 -14.51 -35.07
C ASP A 204 14.04 -13.03 -35.49
N SER A 205 14.35 -12.09 -34.59
CA SER A 205 14.16 -10.62 -34.67
C SER A 205 12.76 -10.04 -34.41
N ASP A 206 11.72 -10.86 -34.22
CA ASP A 206 10.35 -10.42 -33.86
C ASP A 206 10.23 -9.82 -32.44
N LEU A 207 11.26 -9.98 -31.61
CA LEU A 207 11.36 -9.42 -30.28
C LEU A 207 12.72 -8.71 -30.10
N PRO A 208 12.76 -7.48 -29.54
CA PRO A 208 14.01 -6.86 -29.14
C PRO A 208 14.74 -7.73 -28.11
N ASN A 209 15.98 -8.15 -28.43
CA ASN A 209 16.80 -8.94 -27.51
C ASN A 209 16.98 -8.23 -26.16
N SER A 210 17.08 -6.90 -26.20
CA SER A 210 17.15 -6.01 -25.05
C SER A 210 16.01 -6.27 -24.04
N PHE A 211 14.77 -6.43 -24.51
CA PHE A 211 13.64 -6.77 -23.65
C PHE A 211 13.88 -8.06 -22.85
N ALA A 212 14.31 -9.12 -23.54
CA ALA A 212 14.45 -10.43 -22.93
C ALA A 212 15.59 -10.48 -21.90
N TYR A 213 16.71 -9.83 -22.21
CA TYR A 213 17.82 -9.72 -21.27
C TYR A 213 17.48 -8.84 -20.06
N ILE A 214 16.80 -7.70 -20.24
CA ILE A 214 16.36 -6.85 -19.12
C ILE A 214 15.42 -7.62 -18.19
N ALA A 215 14.39 -8.28 -18.75
CA ALA A 215 13.45 -9.07 -17.96
C ALA A 215 14.15 -10.20 -17.20
N PHE A 216 15.12 -10.88 -17.84
CA PHE A 216 15.91 -11.93 -17.21
C PHE A 216 16.81 -11.42 -16.08
N TYR A 217 17.54 -10.33 -16.29
CA TYR A 217 18.47 -9.79 -15.29
C TYR A 217 17.76 -9.13 -14.11
N LEU A 218 16.59 -8.52 -14.33
CA LEU A 218 15.71 -8.10 -13.24
C LEU A 218 15.24 -9.28 -12.40
N GLN A 219 14.79 -10.36 -13.06
CA GLN A 219 14.30 -11.56 -12.37
C GLN A 219 15.39 -12.30 -11.59
N THR A 220 16.64 -12.26 -12.07
CA THR A 220 17.79 -12.94 -11.47
C THR A 220 18.66 -12.04 -10.59
N ASN A 221 18.31 -10.75 -10.45
CA ASN A 221 19.09 -9.74 -9.74
C ASN A 221 20.56 -9.61 -10.23
N GLN A 222 20.82 -9.83 -11.51
CA GLN A 222 22.15 -9.67 -12.11
C GLN A 222 22.38 -8.21 -12.53
N ILE A 223 22.52 -7.34 -11.53
CA ILE A 223 22.51 -5.87 -11.69
C ILE A 223 23.60 -5.33 -12.65
N PRO A 224 24.85 -5.80 -12.62
CA PRO A 224 25.87 -5.31 -13.57
C PRO A 224 25.52 -5.60 -15.04
N HIS A 225 24.96 -6.79 -15.30
CA HIS A 225 24.52 -7.17 -16.65
C HIS A 225 23.28 -6.39 -17.09
N LEU A 226 22.36 -6.09 -16.16
CA LEU A 226 21.22 -5.21 -16.42
C LEU A 226 21.67 -3.82 -16.87
N SER A 227 22.60 -3.20 -16.13
CA SER A 227 23.17 -1.89 -16.48
C SER A 227 23.84 -1.93 -17.86
N SER A 228 24.68 -2.94 -18.11
CA SER A 228 25.34 -3.11 -19.41
C SER A 228 24.36 -3.24 -20.57
N VAL A 229 23.26 -3.98 -20.40
CA VAL A 229 22.25 -4.13 -21.45
C VAL A 229 21.51 -2.82 -21.67
N LEU A 230 21.08 -2.14 -20.62
CA LEU A 230 20.41 -0.83 -20.73
C LEU A 230 21.29 0.17 -21.50
N ARG A 231 22.60 0.23 -21.19
CA ARG A 231 23.55 1.11 -21.88
C ARG A 231 23.80 0.76 -23.34
N ALA A 232 23.59 -0.51 -23.72
CA ALA A 232 23.78 -1.00 -25.08
C ALA A 232 22.52 -0.87 -25.96
N ILE A 233 21.39 -0.39 -25.42
CA ILE A 233 20.14 -0.26 -26.16
C ILE A 233 20.30 0.79 -27.25
N ARG A 234 19.99 0.39 -28.48
CA ARG A 234 20.02 1.28 -29.64
C ARG A 234 18.84 2.26 -29.58
N PRO A 235 18.99 3.52 -30.03
CA PRO A 235 17.88 4.48 -30.04
C PRO A 235 16.60 3.97 -30.71
N ALA A 236 16.73 3.19 -31.78
CA ALA A 236 15.59 2.58 -32.50
C ALA A 236 14.81 1.55 -31.67
N GLU A 237 15.43 0.95 -30.65
CA GLU A 237 14.79 -0.04 -29.77
C GLU A 237 14.11 0.60 -28.55
N LEU A 238 14.29 1.91 -28.31
CA LEU A 238 13.74 2.57 -27.13
C LEU A 238 12.22 2.44 -27.08
N HIS A 239 11.52 2.79 -28.17
CA HIS A 239 10.06 2.80 -28.23
C HIS A 239 9.42 1.40 -28.18
N SER A 240 10.18 0.32 -28.39
CA SER A 240 9.66 -1.06 -28.35
C SER A 240 9.76 -1.70 -26.95
N LEU A 241 10.47 -1.06 -26.02
CA LEU A 241 10.63 -1.53 -24.65
C LEU A 241 9.44 -1.07 -23.78
N PRO A 242 8.81 -1.99 -23.03
CA PRO A 242 7.78 -1.62 -22.07
C PRO A 242 8.32 -0.71 -20.97
N GLN A 243 7.69 0.45 -20.79
CA GLN A 243 8.00 1.41 -19.73
C GLN A 243 8.08 0.75 -18.33
N GLY A 244 7.21 -0.23 -18.05
CA GLY A 244 7.21 -0.96 -16.78
C GLY A 244 8.52 -1.70 -16.46
N LEU A 245 9.26 -2.18 -17.47
CA LEU A 245 10.58 -2.80 -17.26
C LEU A 245 11.65 -1.76 -16.92
N VAL A 246 11.62 -0.61 -17.60
CA VAL A 246 12.56 0.48 -17.35
C VAL A 246 12.31 1.05 -15.95
N LEU A 247 11.06 1.27 -15.57
CA LEU A 247 10.67 1.68 -14.20
C LEU A 247 11.12 0.67 -13.14
N SER A 248 10.95 -0.63 -13.39
CA SER A 248 11.44 -1.68 -12.47
C SER A 248 12.96 -1.66 -12.34
N SER A 249 13.68 -1.29 -13.40
CA SER A 249 15.14 -1.11 -13.37
C SER A 249 15.54 0.10 -12.55
N ILE A 250 14.85 1.24 -12.71
CA ILE A 250 15.07 2.45 -11.90
C ILE A 250 14.87 2.14 -10.41
N ASP A 251 13.74 1.53 -10.03
CA ASP A 251 13.49 1.15 -8.62
C ASP A 251 14.62 0.26 -8.07
N LYS A 252 15.07 -0.72 -8.86
CA LYS A 252 16.14 -1.62 -8.44
C LYS A 252 17.48 -0.91 -8.26
N PHE A 253 17.86 -0.02 -9.18
CA PHE A 253 19.09 0.76 -9.07
C PHE A 253 19.05 1.72 -7.87
N LEU A 254 17.94 2.41 -7.67
CA LEU A 254 17.76 3.34 -6.55
C LEU A 254 17.78 2.64 -5.20
N CYS A 255 17.16 1.47 -5.08
CA CYS A 255 17.25 0.65 -3.87
C CYS A 255 18.67 0.16 -3.55
N LEU A 256 19.57 0.17 -4.53
CA LEU A 256 20.98 -0.23 -4.39
C LEU A 256 21.95 0.96 -4.34
N GLY A 257 21.44 2.20 -4.38
CA GLY A 257 22.27 3.40 -4.40
C GLY A 257 23.04 3.62 -5.71
N LEU A 258 22.60 3.02 -6.82
CA LEU A 258 23.22 3.14 -8.15
C LEU A 258 22.58 4.29 -8.94
N ASP A 259 22.75 5.51 -8.46
CA ASP A 259 22.09 6.72 -9.00
C ASP A 259 22.42 6.97 -10.48
N ASP A 260 23.66 6.71 -10.92
CA ASP A 260 24.07 6.91 -12.32
C ASP A 260 23.34 5.96 -13.28
N ASP A 261 23.16 4.70 -12.87
CA ASP A 261 22.43 3.70 -13.64
C ASP A 261 20.93 3.98 -13.65
N ALA A 262 20.40 4.47 -12.52
CA ALA A 262 19.03 4.94 -12.44
C ALA A 262 18.79 6.15 -13.36
N GLU A 263 19.71 7.13 -13.36
CA GLU A 263 19.64 8.33 -14.21
C GLU A 263 19.66 7.94 -15.68
N TYR A 264 20.52 7.00 -16.05
CA TYR A 264 20.57 6.46 -17.41
C TYR A 264 19.24 5.77 -17.79
N ALA A 265 18.67 4.95 -16.91
CA ALA A 265 17.38 4.31 -17.15
C ALA A 265 16.22 5.33 -17.22
N LEU A 266 16.26 6.40 -16.43
CA LEU A 266 15.31 7.52 -16.53
C LEU A 266 15.42 8.21 -17.89
N ASN A 267 16.63 8.45 -18.37
CA ASN A 267 16.87 9.02 -19.70
C ASN A 267 16.31 8.14 -20.83
N ILE A 268 16.36 6.81 -20.68
CA ILE A 268 15.67 5.89 -21.61
C ILE A 268 14.17 6.16 -21.57
N LEU A 269 13.57 6.20 -20.37
CA LEU A 269 12.13 6.38 -20.21
C LEU A 269 11.64 7.71 -20.79
N ILE A 270 12.37 8.81 -20.57
CA ILE A 270 12.06 10.14 -21.10
C ILE A 270 12.12 10.16 -22.64
N LYS A 271 13.10 9.44 -23.23
CA LYS A 271 13.23 9.35 -24.69
C LYS A 271 12.15 8.49 -25.34
N GLN A 272 11.47 7.63 -24.59
CA GLN A 272 10.41 6.77 -25.12
C GLN A 272 9.12 7.54 -25.38
N ASP A 273 8.68 8.32 -24.39
CA ASP A 273 7.41 9.07 -24.39
C ASP A 273 7.46 10.10 -23.23
N PRO A 274 6.80 11.27 -23.32
CA PRO A 274 6.60 12.14 -22.17
C PRO A 274 6.03 11.38 -20.97
N LEU A 275 6.63 11.63 -19.80
CA LEU A 275 6.20 11.03 -18.55
C LEU A 275 4.84 11.60 -18.14
N ASN A 276 3.90 10.74 -17.77
CA ASN A 276 2.65 11.19 -17.15
C ASN A 276 2.89 11.59 -15.68
N ASP A 277 1.99 12.43 -15.15
CA ASP A 277 2.09 12.95 -13.78
C ASP A 277 2.19 11.86 -12.71
N SER A 278 1.51 10.73 -12.91
CA SER A 278 1.54 9.61 -11.97
C SER A 278 2.89 8.90 -11.93
N THR A 279 3.57 8.77 -13.08
CA THR A 279 4.91 8.21 -13.16
C THR A 279 5.93 9.17 -12.57
N VAL A 280 5.80 10.47 -12.87
CA VAL A 280 6.67 11.51 -12.27
C VAL A 280 6.52 11.53 -10.76
N PHE A 281 5.29 11.52 -10.23
CA PHE A 281 5.03 11.45 -8.80
C PHE A 281 5.64 10.18 -8.16
N CYS A 282 5.45 9.02 -8.80
CA CYS A 282 6.00 7.76 -8.31
C CYS A 282 7.53 7.80 -8.26
N LEU A 283 8.18 8.28 -9.32
CA LEU A 283 9.63 8.41 -9.41
C LEU A 283 10.19 9.46 -8.44
N ASN A 284 9.51 10.59 -8.25
CA ASN A 284 9.89 11.59 -7.25
C ASN A 284 9.84 10.99 -5.84
N HIS A 285 8.75 10.32 -5.48
CA HIS A 285 8.65 9.64 -4.19
C HIS A 285 9.74 8.57 -4.01
N LEU A 286 10.06 7.83 -5.08
CA LEU A 286 11.11 6.81 -5.06
C LEU A 286 12.50 7.42 -4.90
N ALA A 287 12.76 8.53 -5.60
CA ALA A 287 14.00 9.28 -5.50
C ALA A 287 14.17 9.90 -4.11
N GLU A 288 13.14 10.53 -3.56
CA GLU A 288 13.13 11.07 -2.19
C GLU A 288 13.38 9.98 -1.14
N ARG A 289 12.73 8.82 -1.29
CA ARG A 289 12.92 7.67 -0.38
C ARG A 289 14.35 7.15 -0.40
N CYS A 290 14.99 7.12 -1.57
CA CYS A 290 16.33 6.57 -1.76
C CYS A 290 17.45 7.62 -1.67
N GLY A 291 17.12 8.91 -1.57
CA GLY A 291 18.10 10.01 -1.59
C GLY A 291 18.71 10.26 -2.97
N ALA A 292 18.00 9.90 -4.04
CA ALA A 292 18.51 9.90 -5.41
C ALA A 292 18.37 11.27 -6.08
N LEU A 293 19.20 12.21 -5.65
CA LEU A 293 19.07 13.62 -6.04
C LEU A 293 19.27 13.84 -7.55
N LYS A 294 20.07 13.01 -8.24
CA LYS A 294 20.25 13.12 -9.70
C LYS A 294 18.93 12.88 -10.44
N ILE A 295 18.18 11.87 -10.02
CA ILE A 295 16.84 11.58 -10.54
C ILE A 295 15.89 12.74 -10.26
N GLN A 296 15.87 13.22 -9.02
CA GLN A 296 14.97 14.31 -8.62
C GLN A 296 15.25 15.59 -9.40
N LEU A 297 16.53 15.97 -9.58
CA LEU A 297 16.92 17.11 -10.39
C LEU A 297 16.49 16.96 -11.85
N GLN A 298 16.66 15.76 -12.41
CA GLN A 298 16.27 15.52 -13.80
C GLN A 298 14.75 15.53 -13.99
N LEU A 299 13.98 15.04 -13.03
CA LEU A 299 12.52 15.15 -13.02
C LEU A 299 12.06 16.61 -12.85
N ASN A 300 12.71 17.39 -11.97
CA ASN A 300 12.39 18.81 -11.77
C ASN A 300 12.66 19.67 -13.01
N LYS A 301 13.76 19.41 -13.73
CA LYS A 301 14.05 20.05 -15.02
C LYS A 301 12.97 19.80 -16.07
N MET A 302 12.31 18.64 -16.02
CA MET A 302 11.25 18.27 -16.94
C MET A 302 9.90 18.93 -16.59
N LEU A 303 9.69 19.27 -15.32
CA LEU A 303 8.44 19.88 -14.84
C LEU A 303 8.37 21.40 -15.04
N GLU A 304 9.37 22.01 -15.68
CA GLU A 304 9.51 23.47 -15.82
C GLU A 304 9.24 24.23 -14.50
N ILE A 305 9.58 23.61 -13.36
CA ILE A 305 9.56 24.31 -12.07
C ILE A 305 10.72 25.28 -12.11
N GLN A 306 10.38 26.55 -12.30
CA GLN A 306 11.27 27.69 -12.40
C GLN A 306 12.43 27.64 -11.39
N GLU A 307 13.58 28.07 -11.88
CA GLU A 307 14.76 28.55 -11.16
C GLU A 307 14.56 28.68 -9.64
N THR A 308 14.86 27.61 -8.91
CA THR A 308 15.34 27.76 -7.55
C THR A 308 16.84 27.56 -7.62
N ASP A 309 17.53 28.70 -7.81
CA ASP A 309 18.93 28.89 -7.50
C ASP A 309 19.13 28.60 -6.00
N VAL A 310 19.14 27.32 -5.62
CA VAL A 310 19.65 26.90 -4.32
C VAL A 310 21.06 26.40 -4.54
N PRO A 311 22.08 27.18 -4.10
CA PRO A 311 23.48 26.86 -4.28
C PRO A 311 23.90 25.83 -3.22
N VAL A 312 23.23 24.68 -3.15
CA VAL A 312 23.85 23.56 -2.45
C VAL A 312 24.91 22.99 -3.38
N PRO A 313 26.13 22.68 -2.93
CA PRO A 313 27.11 21.98 -3.75
C PRO A 313 26.61 20.53 -3.99
N TRP A 314 25.69 20.36 -4.94
CA TRP A 314 24.98 19.10 -5.20
C TRP A 314 25.90 17.98 -5.72
N LYS A 315 27.11 18.32 -6.16
CA LYS A 315 28.16 17.35 -6.54
C LYS A 315 28.58 16.45 -5.36
N THR A 316 28.36 16.88 -4.12
CA THR A 316 28.83 16.18 -2.91
C THR A 316 27.88 15.09 -2.45
N PHE A 317 26.59 15.16 -2.78
CA PHE A 317 25.58 14.16 -2.40
C PHE A 317 25.57 12.92 -3.33
N GLN A 318 26.51 12.83 -4.28
CA GLN A 318 26.57 11.81 -5.33
C GLN A 318 27.40 10.56 -4.96
N ARG A 319 27.90 10.48 -3.73
CA ARG A 319 28.64 9.31 -3.22
C ARG A 319 27.80 8.61 -2.16
N ASP A 320 28.01 7.30 -1.99
CA ASP A 320 27.46 6.58 -0.84
C ASP A 320 28.12 7.11 0.44
N LEU A 321 27.52 8.18 0.98
CA LEU A 321 28.02 8.90 2.13
C LEU A 321 27.43 8.29 3.41
N THR A 322 28.24 8.28 4.45
CA THR A 322 27.76 7.92 5.79
C THR A 322 26.81 9.00 6.31
N PHE A 323 25.97 8.65 7.30
CA PHE A 323 25.10 9.63 7.96
C PHE A 323 25.89 10.85 8.49
N LYS A 324 27.10 10.65 9.05
CA LYS A 324 27.98 11.72 9.52
C LYS A 324 28.31 12.72 8.41
N ASN A 325 28.73 12.20 7.25
CA ASN A 325 29.14 13.02 6.12
C ASN A 325 27.99 13.89 5.63
N TYR A 326 26.75 13.37 5.61
CA TYR A 326 25.58 14.19 5.27
C TYR A 326 25.33 15.32 6.27
N ILE A 327 25.48 15.05 7.58
CA ILE A 327 25.31 16.09 8.61
C ILE A 327 26.37 17.19 8.46
N GLU A 328 27.62 16.82 8.18
CA GLU A 328 28.70 17.77 7.88
C GLU A 328 28.39 18.62 6.66
N LEU A 329 27.94 18.02 5.56
CA LEU A 329 27.54 18.74 4.35
C LEU A 329 26.37 19.70 4.58
N LEU A 330 25.36 19.27 5.34
CA LEU A 330 24.22 20.11 5.70
C LEU A 330 24.64 21.30 6.58
N ALA A 331 25.65 21.11 7.43
CA ALA A 331 26.25 22.19 8.21
C ALA A 331 27.02 23.18 7.32
N GLU A 332 27.85 22.69 6.40
CA GLU A 332 28.60 23.50 5.43
C GLU A 332 27.67 24.32 4.54
N ALA A 333 26.57 23.71 4.07
CA ALA A 333 25.55 24.37 3.25
C ALA A 333 24.63 25.32 4.04
N ARG A 334 24.77 25.39 5.38
CA ARG A 334 23.99 26.27 6.28
C ARG A 334 22.47 26.10 6.14
N VAL A 335 22.01 24.87 5.93
CA VAL A 335 20.60 24.54 5.72
C VAL A 335 19.73 24.86 6.94
N GLN A 336 18.59 25.53 6.73
CA GLN A 336 17.67 25.94 7.79
C GLN A 336 16.38 25.11 7.86
N PHE A 337 16.43 23.97 8.55
CA PHE A 337 15.28 23.05 8.71
C PHE A 337 14.05 23.59 9.46
N PHE A 338 14.11 24.79 10.05
CA PHE A 338 12.92 25.42 10.65
C PHE A 338 12.05 26.13 9.61
N GLU A 339 12.64 26.54 8.49
CA GLU A 339 11.97 27.29 7.44
C GLU A 339 11.84 26.45 6.17
N GLU A 340 12.88 25.67 5.85
CA GLU A 340 12.97 24.89 4.63
C GLU A 340 12.35 23.50 4.77
N ARG A 341 11.52 23.13 3.79
CA ARG A 341 10.95 21.80 3.64
C ARG A 341 11.76 20.95 2.67
N LEU A 342 12.73 20.19 3.20
CA LEU A 342 13.61 19.31 2.41
C LEU A 342 13.30 17.82 2.58
N PRO A 343 13.18 17.02 1.50
CA PRO A 343 12.85 15.59 1.59
C PRO A 343 14.07 14.76 2.03
N MET A 344 14.37 14.74 3.32
CA MET A 344 15.57 14.11 3.90
C MET A 344 15.31 12.75 4.58
N ASP A 345 14.16 12.13 4.33
CA ASP A 345 13.77 10.87 4.97
C ASP A 345 14.77 9.73 4.69
N PHE A 346 15.44 9.76 3.52
CA PHE A 346 16.45 8.78 3.14
C PHE A 346 17.64 8.71 4.10
N LEU A 347 17.94 9.77 4.88
CA LEU A 347 19.04 9.74 5.85
C LEU A 347 18.84 8.67 6.92
N SER A 348 17.59 8.28 7.20
CA SER A 348 17.28 7.17 8.09
C SER A 348 17.83 5.83 7.54
N THR A 349 17.96 5.68 6.22
CA THR A 349 18.54 4.47 5.59
C THR A 349 20.05 4.37 5.79
N LYS A 350 20.72 5.48 6.13
CA LYS A 350 22.16 5.51 6.43
C LYS A 350 22.47 5.19 7.90
N LEU A 351 21.43 4.98 8.72
CA LEU A 351 21.56 4.59 10.12
C LEU A 351 21.55 3.05 10.25
N PRO A 352 22.20 2.49 11.28
CA PRO A 352 22.22 1.04 11.50
C PRO A 352 20.82 0.45 11.63
N SER A 353 20.54 -0.60 10.85
CA SER A 353 19.31 -1.39 10.96
C SER A 353 19.48 -2.58 11.93
N ASP A 354 20.70 -3.10 12.04
CA ASP A 354 21.04 -4.22 12.92
C ASP A 354 20.88 -3.88 14.41
N PRO A 355 20.51 -4.85 15.27
CA PRO A 355 20.36 -4.66 16.72
C PRO A 355 21.68 -4.28 17.40
N ILE A 356 21.91 -2.98 17.57
CA ILE A 356 22.98 -2.41 18.39
C ILE A 356 22.45 -1.93 19.75
N SER A 357 23.32 -1.94 20.77
CA SER A 357 23.02 -1.52 22.15
C SER A 357 22.79 -0.01 22.29
N VAL A 358 22.17 0.42 23.39
CA VAL A 358 21.96 1.86 23.68
C VAL A 358 23.30 2.61 23.74
N THR A 359 24.33 2.03 24.36
CA THR A 359 25.67 2.63 24.41
C THR A 359 26.26 2.84 23.01
N GLN A 360 26.08 1.87 22.10
CA GLN A 360 26.51 2.03 20.71
C GLN A 360 25.72 3.13 19.98
N TRP A 361 24.42 3.28 20.25
CA TRP A 361 23.63 4.41 19.73
C TRP A 361 24.11 5.76 20.28
N CYS A 362 24.42 5.84 21.57
CA CYS A 362 24.97 7.05 22.18
C CYS A 362 26.32 7.42 21.53
N ASN A 363 27.21 6.44 21.34
CA ASN A 363 28.48 6.67 20.65
C ASN A 363 28.25 7.15 19.21
N LEU A 364 27.34 6.50 18.45
CA LEU A 364 26.98 6.93 17.10
C LEU A 364 26.43 8.37 17.10
N PHE A 365 25.55 8.70 18.04
CA PHE A 365 24.96 10.02 18.19
C PHE A 365 26.05 11.07 18.38
N GLN A 366 26.99 10.85 19.31
CA GLN A 366 28.11 11.76 19.56
C GLN A 366 29.02 11.91 18.34
N HIS A 367 29.37 10.80 17.68
CA HIS A 367 30.25 10.83 16.50
C HIS A 367 29.62 11.50 15.28
N THR A 368 28.29 11.62 15.23
CA THR A 368 27.55 12.20 14.12
C THR A 368 26.93 13.56 14.46
N MET A 369 27.12 14.04 15.70
CA MET A 369 26.50 15.27 16.18
C MET A 369 27.03 16.47 15.38
N PRO A 370 26.16 17.42 14.98
CA PRO A 370 26.60 18.67 14.38
C PRO A 370 27.54 19.44 15.34
N ALA A 371 28.48 20.20 14.77
CA ALA A 371 29.39 21.04 15.56
C ALA A 371 28.66 21.98 16.53
N GLU A 372 29.32 22.40 17.61
CA GLU A 372 28.70 23.25 18.63
C GLU A 372 28.21 24.59 18.08
N ASN A 373 28.89 25.14 17.09
CA ASN A 373 28.51 26.36 16.38
C ASN A 373 27.46 26.14 15.27
N ALA A 374 27.06 24.91 14.99
CA ALA A 374 26.05 24.61 13.97
C ALA A 374 24.68 25.17 14.37
N HIS A 375 23.88 25.52 13.35
CA HIS A 375 22.56 26.11 13.55
C HIS A 375 21.63 25.19 14.38
N PRO A 376 20.80 25.71 15.30
CA PRO A 376 19.93 24.89 16.15
C PRO A 376 18.96 23.99 15.36
N SER A 377 18.56 24.39 14.16
CA SER A 377 17.69 23.59 13.29
C SER A 377 18.34 22.28 12.85
N LEU A 378 19.64 22.28 12.55
CA LEU A 378 20.37 21.07 12.17
C LEU A 378 20.54 20.12 13.36
N LYS A 379 20.78 20.66 14.57
CA LYS A 379 20.84 19.85 15.80
C LYS A 379 19.49 19.20 16.12
N ALA A 380 18.40 19.96 15.98
CA ALA A 380 17.05 19.44 16.14
C ALA A 380 16.72 18.38 15.08
N PHE A 381 17.09 18.61 13.82
CA PHE A 381 16.91 17.66 12.72
C PHE A 381 17.69 16.35 12.93
N HIS A 382 18.98 16.44 13.30
CA HIS A 382 19.83 15.28 13.64
C HIS A 382 19.22 14.44 14.75
N PHE A 383 18.84 15.08 15.86
CA PHE A 383 18.20 14.41 16.98
C PHE A 383 16.90 13.72 16.56
N ASN A 384 16.04 14.44 15.83
CA ASN A 384 14.75 13.95 15.38
C ASN A 384 14.88 12.74 14.45
N THR A 385 15.86 12.75 13.55
CA THR A 385 16.13 11.67 12.59
C THR A 385 16.54 10.40 13.31
N ILE A 386 17.50 10.48 14.24
CA ILE A 386 17.94 9.33 15.03
C ILE A 386 16.80 8.77 15.87
N LEU A 387 16.08 9.63 16.61
CA LEU A 387 15.00 9.16 17.48
C LEU A 387 13.85 8.53 16.66
N THR A 388 13.50 9.10 15.52
CA THR A 388 12.47 8.56 14.60
C THR A 388 12.87 7.19 14.06
N HIS A 389 14.14 7.02 13.67
CA HIS A 389 14.66 5.75 13.18
C HIS A 389 14.62 4.68 14.27
N VAL A 390 15.10 4.99 15.48
CA VAL A 390 15.10 4.06 16.60
C VAL A 390 13.68 3.68 17.01
N ALA A 391 12.75 4.65 17.07
CA ALA A 391 11.32 4.41 17.35
C ALA A 391 10.61 3.56 16.28
N SER A 392 11.16 3.48 15.08
CA SER A 392 10.61 2.64 14.01
C SER A 392 11.08 1.18 14.09
N HIS A 393 12.24 0.92 14.66
CA HIS A 393 12.91 -0.39 14.63
C HIS A 393 13.11 -1.05 16.01
N ARG A 394 12.91 -0.33 17.12
CA ARG A 394 13.15 -0.84 18.49
C ARG A 394 11.91 -0.79 19.37
N SER A 395 11.97 -1.55 20.46
CA SER A 395 10.95 -1.55 21.52
C SER A 395 10.87 -0.18 22.20
N PHE A 396 9.69 0.17 22.73
CA PHE A 396 9.48 1.43 23.46
C PHE A 396 10.47 1.65 24.61
N ASN A 397 10.76 0.62 25.42
CA ASN A 397 11.74 0.73 26.51
C ASN A 397 13.12 1.18 26.01
N PHE A 398 13.59 0.61 24.90
CA PHE A 398 14.84 1.00 24.27
C PHE A 398 14.84 2.46 23.82
N VAL A 399 13.72 2.91 23.23
CA VAL A 399 13.55 4.29 22.76
C VAL A 399 13.59 5.27 23.93
N VAL A 400 12.84 4.98 25.00
CA VAL A 400 12.80 5.79 26.22
C VAL A 400 14.16 5.84 26.89
N LEU A 401 14.86 4.71 26.99
CA LEU A 401 16.19 4.66 27.58
C LEU A 401 17.21 5.47 26.77
N LEU A 402 17.21 5.35 25.44
CA LEU A 402 18.07 6.17 24.58
C LEU A 402 17.74 7.66 24.75
N TRP A 403 16.45 8.02 24.67
CA TRP A 403 16.00 9.41 24.86
C TRP A 403 16.43 9.95 26.23
N HIS A 404 16.21 9.21 27.31
CA HIS A 404 16.64 9.56 28.66
C HIS A 404 18.14 9.87 28.70
N ARG A 405 18.99 8.98 28.18
CA ARG A 405 20.45 9.21 28.17
C ARG A 405 20.85 10.42 27.34
N LEU A 406 20.26 10.60 26.15
CA LEU A 406 20.56 11.76 25.30
C LEU A 406 20.19 13.09 25.98
N ILE A 407 19.09 13.13 26.72
CA ILE A 407 18.65 14.33 27.44
C ILE A 407 19.50 14.56 28.70
N MET A 408 19.62 13.54 29.56
CA MET A 408 20.23 13.65 30.89
C MET A 408 21.76 13.68 30.84
N GLU A 409 22.38 12.78 30.06
CA GLU A 409 23.84 12.61 30.02
C GLU A 409 24.49 13.50 28.95
N TYR A 410 23.81 13.73 27.82
CA TYR A 410 24.35 14.45 26.67
C TYR A 410 23.76 15.86 26.47
N GLY A 411 22.96 16.37 27.40
CA GLY A 411 22.47 17.75 27.39
C GLY A 411 21.63 18.14 26.18
N CYS A 412 20.99 17.18 25.49
CA CYS A 412 20.28 17.41 24.23
C CYS A 412 18.89 18.03 24.37
N THR A 413 18.54 18.59 25.54
CA THR A 413 17.22 19.18 25.83
C THR A 413 16.79 20.20 24.77
N LYS A 414 17.66 21.15 24.42
CA LYS A 414 17.35 22.19 23.42
C LYS A 414 17.15 21.62 22.01
N ALA A 415 17.91 20.59 21.63
CA ALA A 415 17.75 19.94 20.31
C ALA A 415 16.39 19.21 20.25
N PHE A 416 16.03 18.51 21.33
CA PHE A 416 14.75 17.82 21.42
C PHE A 416 13.56 18.79 21.44
N THR A 417 13.59 19.84 22.27
CA THR A 417 12.49 20.81 22.34
C THR A 417 12.31 21.52 21.01
N ASN A 418 13.39 21.95 20.35
CA ASN A 418 13.31 22.61 19.05
C ASN A 418 12.88 21.69 17.89
N SER A 419 12.81 20.37 18.08
CA SER A 419 12.31 19.47 17.03
C SER A 419 10.86 19.76 16.64
N ASN A 420 10.07 20.38 17.53
CA ASN A 420 8.71 20.82 17.24
C ASN A 420 8.63 21.95 16.19
N LYS A 421 9.72 22.71 15.99
CA LYS A 421 9.82 23.81 15.01
C LYS A 421 10.24 23.36 13.61
N LEU A 422 10.54 22.08 13.39
CA LEU A 422 11.00 21.58 12.10
C LEU A 422 9.86 21.63 11.05
N ALA A 423 10.12 22.26 9.90
CA ALA A 423 9.10 22.58 8.89
C ALA A 423 8.46 21.35 8.20
N ASN A 424 9.15 20.20 8.23
CA ASN A 424 8.78 18.96 7.52
C ASN A 424 7.98 17.94 8.33
N HIS A 425 7.77 18.16 9.63
CA HIS A 425 7.34 17.08 10.52
C HIS A 425 5.92 17.31 11.04
N ASN A 426 4.93 16.99 10.19
CA ASN A 426 3.48 16.93 10.49
C ASN A 426 3.13 15.95 11.64
N GLY A 427 3.48 16.27 12.90
CA GLY A 427 3.23 15.40 14.06
C GLY A 427 4.16 14.17 14.15
N LYS A 428 5.37 14.27 13.59
CA LYS A 428 6.41 13.21 13.62
C LYS A 428 7.70 13.69 14.29
N ASN A 429 7.60 14.51 15.32
CA ASN A 429 8.74 15.10 16.01
C ASN A 429 8.62 15.00 17.53
N GLY A 430 9.74 15.21 18.23
CA GLY A 430 9.79 15.34 19.68
C GLY A 430 9.00 14.27 20.42
N ILE A 431 8.06 14.71 21.27
CA ILE A 431 7.23 13.82 22.11
C ILE A 431 6.27 12.96 21.25
N HIS A 432 5.84 13.42 20.08
CA HIS A 432 4.98 12.65 19.18
C HIS A 432 5.65 11.34 18.71
N ILE A 433 6.98 11.33 18.58
CA ILE A 433 7.74 10.10 18.27
C ILE A 433 7.60 9.08 19.42
N LEU A 434 7.67 9.56 20.66
CA LEU A 434 7.52 8.71 21.85
C LEU A 434 6.10 8.17 21.97
N LEU A 435 5.07 9.00 21.70
CA LEU A 435 3.67 8.56 21.68
C LEU A 435 3.42 7.51 20.60
N ARG A 436 4.00 7.68 19.40
CA ARG A 436 3.94 6.68 18.33
C ARG A 436 4.60 5.36 18.73
N ALA A 437 5.75 5.41 19.41
CA ALA A 437 6.41 4.21 19.93
C ALA A 437 5.58 3.54 21.04
N ALA A 438 4.93 4.32 21.92
CA ALA A 438 4.05 3.82 22.96
C ALA A 438 2.85 3.05 22.38
N GLY A 439 2.24 3.54 21.31
CA GLY A 439 1.09 2.88 20.65
C GLY A 439 1.41 1.51 20.02
N LYS A 440 2.70 1.17 19.84
CA LYS A 440 3.16 -0.13 19.35
C LYS A 440 3.58 -1.09 20.48
N SER A 441 3.55 -0.63 21.73
CA SER A 441 4.14 -1.35 22.87
C SER A 441 3.09 -1.87 23.83
N SER A 442 3.29 -3.09 24.33
CA SER A 442 2.48 -3.68 25.40
C SER A 442 2.89 -3.26 26.82
N ALA A 443 3.87 -2.37 26.95
CA ALA A 443 4.41 -1.89 28.23
C ALA A 443 4.59 -0.37 28.22
N ALA A 444 3.57 0.35 27.74
CA ALA A 444 3.59 1.80 27.59
C ALA A 444 2.27 2.49 27.98
N LYS A 445 1.40 1.81 28.74
CA LYS A 445 0.08 2.30 29.12
C LYS A 445 0.22 3.45 30.13
N LEU A 446 1.04 3.26 31.16
CA LEU A 446 1.34 4.30 32.16
C LEU A 446 2.32 5.33 31.61
N ALA A 447 3.41 4.89 30.97
CA ALA A 447 4.39 5.83 30.43
C ALA A 447 3.78 6.74 29.34
N GLY A 448 2.87 6.22 28.52
CA GLY A 448 2.09 7.02 27.57
C GLY A 448 1.16 8.01 28.27
N TYR A 449 0.58 7.66 29.42
CA TYR A 449 -0.22 8.59 30.23
C TYR A 449 0.61 9.73 30.81
N GLU A 450 1.84 9.47 31.28
CA GLU A 450 2.74 10.53 31.73
C GLU A 450 3.10 11.52 30.62
N LEU A 451 3.44 11.00 29.42
CA LEU A 451 3.70 11.84 28.25
C LEU A 451 2.48 12.67 27.85
N PHE A 452 1.28 12.07 27.93
CA PHE A 452 0.01 12.75 27.67
C PHE A 452 -0.24 13.89 28.69
N CYS A 453 -0.07 13.62 29.99
CA CYS A 453 -0.23 14.63 31.05
C CYS A 453 0.75 15.79 30.84
N TYR A 454 2.02 15.49 30.53
CA TYR A 454 3.02 16.50 30.23
C TYR A 454 2.59 17.38 29.06
N MET A 455 2.18 16.79 27.93
CA MET A 455 1.72 17.56 26.77
C MET A 455 0.48 18.40 27.08
N LYS A 456 -0.50 17.87 27.81
CA LYS A 456 -1.69 18.63 28.23
C LYS A 456 -1.37 19.80 29.17
N SER A 457 -0.32 19.68 29.98
CA SER A 457 0.14 20.75 30.87
C SER A 457 1.05 21.78 30.19
N SER A 458 1.58 21.45 29.01
CA SER A 458 2.55 22.27 28.29
C SER A 458 1.88 23.09 27.20
N ASN A 459 2.10 24.41 27.18
CA ASN A 459 1.60 25.28 26.12
C ASN A 459 2.38 25.13 24.79
N TYR A 460 3.42 24.30 24.76
CA TYR A 460 4.34 24.18 23.62
C TYR A 460 4.03 23.01 22.66
N TYR A 461 3.15 22.09 23.08
CA TYR A 461 2.88 20.86 22.33
C TYR A 461 1.37 20.64 22.19
N ASN A 462 0.88 20.55 20.95
CA ASN A 462 -0.52 20.26 20.67
C ASN A 462 -0.67 18.80 20.26
N LEU A 463 -1.59 18.05 20.88
CA LEU A 463 -1.84 16.67 20.52
C LEU A 463 -2.56 16.58 19.17
N THR A 464 -2.12 15.67 18.31
CA THR A 464 -2.79 15.38 17.04
C THR A 464 -3.78 14.23 17.19
N GLU A 465 -4.69 14.07 16.22
CA GLU A 465 -5.58 12.89 16.18
C GLU A 465 -4.81 11.56 16.16
N GLN A 466 -3.64 11.55 15.50
CA GLN A 466 -2.78 10.38 15.43
C GLN A 466 -2.15 10.06 16.80
N ASP A 467 -1.83 11.08 17.60
CA ASP A 467 -1.34 10.89 18.97
C ASP A 467 -2.40 10.26 19.86
N TYR A 468 -3.65 10.75 19.78
CA TYR A 468 -4.77 10.14 20.48
C TYR A 468 -4.99 8.68 20.06
N ALA A 469 -4.89 8.37 18.77
CA ALA A 469 -4.97 7.00 18.29
C ALA A 469 -3.84 6.11 18.84
N ASN A 470 -2.60 6.61 18.86
CA ASN A 470 -1.45 5.88 19.42
C ASN A 470 -1.59 5.65 20.93
N LEU A 471 -2.04 6.67 21.68
CA LEU A 471 -2.34 6.57 23.11
C LEU A 471 -3.44 5.55 23.39
N MET A 472 -4.53 5.55 22.61
CA MET A 472 -5.57 4.53 22.73
C MET A 472 -5.05 3.13 22.43
N LEU A 473 -4.21 2.96 21.40
CA LEU A 473 -3.62 1.67 21.06
C LEU A 473 -2.75 1.09 22.19
N SER A 474 -1.98 1.92 22.89
CA SER A 474 -1.16 1.45 24.02
C SER A 474 -2.00 0.86 25.15
N THR A 475 -3.28 1.23 25.24
CA THR A 475 -4.20 0.72 26.26
C THR A 475 -4.83 -0.63 25.94
N LEU A 476 -4.81 -1.05 24.68
CA LEU A 476 -5.50 -2.28 24.21
C LEU A 476 -4.77 -3.57 24.57
N HIS A 477 -3.62 -3.47 25.25
CA HIS A 477 -2.90 -4.62 25.79
C HIS A 477 -3.35 -4.94 27.22
N GLY A 478 -3.43 -6.23 27.54
CA GLY A 478 -3.89 -6.71 28.85
C GLY A 478 -5.41 -6.82 28.98
N GLY A 479 -5.88 -6.83 30.22
CA GLY A 479 -7.29 -7.03 30.57
C GLY A 479 -8.11 -5.76 30.72
N ASP A 480 -7.46 -4.62 30.99
CA ASP A 480 -8.14 -3.34 31.18
C ASP A 480 -8.31 -2.58 29.86
N LEU A 481 -9.40 -2.89 29.15
CA LEU A 481 -9.80 -2.16 27.94
C LEU A 481 -10.48 -0.83 28.25
N LYS A 482 -10.98 -0.65 29.47
CA LYS A 482 -11.67 0.59 29.87
C LYS A 482 -10.71 1.78 29.88
N THR A 483 -9.41 1.55 30.08
CA THR A 483 -8.36 2.59 30.02
C THR A 483 -8.42 3.45 28.76
N VAL A 484 -8.89 2.90 27.63
CA VAL A 484 -9.06 3.63 26.37
C VAL A 484 -9.97 4.86 26.49
N TYR A 485 -10.95 4.83 27.40
CA TYR A 485 -11.96 5.88 27.56
C TYR A 485 -11.38 7.20 28.07
N ILE A 486 -10.23 7.19 28.76
CA ILE A 486 -9.51 8.42 29.16
C ILE A 486 -9.13 9.23 27.92
N TYR A 487 -8.46 8.58 26.97
CA TYR A 487 -8.01 9.22 25.75
C TYR A 487 -9.18 9.56 24.83
N LEU A 488 -10.21 8.71 24.75
CA LEU A 488 -11.40 8.99 23.95
C LEU A 488 -12.13 10.24 24.42
N ARG A 489 -12.30 10.40 25.74
CA ARG A 489 -12.89 11.60 26.32
C ARG A 489 -12.10 12.85 25.93
N HIS A 490 -10.78 12.83 26.13
CA HIS A 490 -9.94 13.98 25.81
C HIS A 490 -9.90 14.29 24.30
N TYR A 491 -9.95 13.28 23.45
CA TYR A 491 -10.13 13.44 22.01
C TYR A 491 -11.46 14.14 21.69
N ILE A 492 -12.58 13.72 22.30
CA ILE A 492 -13.90 14.32 22.06
C ILE A 492 -13.93 15.79 22.53
N LEU A 493 -13.31 16.09 23.68
CA LEU A 493 -13.20 17.47 24.17
C LEU A 493 -12.47 18.39 23.16
N GLU A 494 -11.43 17.88 22.52
CA GLU A 494 -10.55 18.69 21.66
C GLU A 494 -11.00 18.73 20.20
N PHE A 495 -11.43 17.59 19.65
CA PHE A 495 -11.77 17.45 18.23
C PHE A 495 -13.27 17.25 17.96
N GLY A 496 -14.08 17.02 19.00
CA GLY A 496 -15.49 16.61 18.84
C GLY A 496 -16.34 17.59 18.03
N LYS A 497 -16.11 18.90 18.18
CA LYS A 497 -16.81 19.92 17.40
C LYS A 497 -16.50 19.84 15.90
N GLU A 498 -15.23 19.68 15.54
CA GLU A 498 -14.77 19.60 14.15
C GLU A 498 -15.27 18.35 13.41
N ARG A 499 -15.73 17.35 14.16
CA ARG A 499 -16.22 16.07 13.64
C ARG A 499 -17.68 16.11 13.17
N LEU A 500 -18.39 17.23 13.36
CA LEU A 500 -19.74 17.41 12.84
C LEU A 500 -19.68 17.86 11.38
N THR A 501 -20.25 17.05 10.48
CA THR A 501 -20.37 17.37 9.06
C THR A 501 -21.82 17.56 8.66
N THR A 502 -22.06 18.51 7.77
CA THR A 502 -23.37 18.81 7.20
C THR A 502 -23.36 18.41 5.73
N SER A 503 -24.26 17.51 5.34
CA SER A 503 -24.43 17.08 3.95
C SER A 503 -25.03 18.20 3.11
N LYS A 504 -24.94 18.07 1.79
CA LYS A 504 -25.57 19.00 0.84
C LYS A 504 -27.09 19.04 0.95
N ASP A 505 -27.69 17.96 1.45
CA ASP A 505 -29.14 17.81 1.68
C ASP A 505 -29.57 18.33 3.07
N GLY A 506 -28.62 18.83 3.88
CA GLY A 506 -28.87 19.34 5.22
C GLY A 506 -28.81 18.29 6.34
N ASP A 507 -28.59 17.01 5.98
CA ASP A 507 -28.40 15.93 6.96
C ASP A 507 -27.08 16.12 7.71
N ARG A 508 -27.14 15.97 9.03
CA ARG A 508 -25.98 16.19 9.91
C ARG A 508 -25.48 14.86 10.43
N THR A 509 -24.18 14.65 10.35
CA THR A 509 -23.54 13.44 10.85
C THR A 509 -22.32 13.81 11.66
N TRP A 510 -22.15 13.17 12.82
CA TRP A 510 -20.94 13.27 13.61
C TRP A 510 -20.14 11.99 13.46
N ASN A 511 -18.87 12.09 13.05
CA ASN A 511 -18.02 10.93 12.81
C ASN A 511 -16.62 11.13 13.39
N LEU A 512 -16.07 10.07 13.98
CA LEU A 512 -14.69 10.06 14.43
C LEU A 512 -13.71 10.28 13.26
N GLY A 513 -12.57 10.90 13.54
CA GLY A 513 -11.49 10.97 12.58
C GLY A 513 -10.93 9.59 12.25
N SER A 514 -10.43 9.44 11.03
CA SER A 514 -9.96 8.15 10.49
C SER A 514 -8.95 7.41 11.42
N PRO A 515 -7.95 8.09 12.03
CA PRO A 515 -7.02 7.42 12.93
C PRO A 515 -7.71 6.79 14.16
N VAL A 516 -8.59 7.54 14.82
CA VAL A 516 -9.29 7.10 16.04
C VAL A 516 -10.35 6.05 15.71
N GLU A 517 -11.12 6.23 14.63
CA GLU A 517 -12.12 5.25 14.17
C GLU A 517 -11.48 3.87 13.91
N THR A 518 -10.26 3.85 13.36
CA THR A 518 -9.51 2.60 13.15
C THR A 518 -9.24 1.87 14.47
N VAL A 519 -8.90 2.61 15.53
CA VAL A 519 -8.68 2.03 16.86
C VAL A 519 -9.99 1.55 17.48
N ILE A 520 -11.08 2.30 17.32
CA ILE A 520 -12.41 1.90 17.81
C ILE A 520 -12.89 0.63 17.12
N LYS A 521 -12.74 0.51 15.80
CA LYS A 521 -13.03 -0.74 15.07
C LYS A 521 -12.23 -1.91 15.62
N LYS A 522 -10.94 -1.71 15.91
CA LYS A 522 -10.11 -2.73 16.57
C LYS A 522 -10.67 -3.10 17.95
N LEU A 523 -11.05 -2.12 18.77
CA LEU A 523 -11.69 -2.39 20.06
C LEU A 523 -13.00 -3.18 19.92
N ARG A 524 -13.87 -2.83 18.95
CA ARG A 524 -15.14 -3.55 18.67
C ARG A 524 -14.92 -5.02 18.37
N SER A 525 -13.83 -5.36 17.68
CA SER A 525 -13.47 -6.74 17.37
C SER A 525 -12.87 -7.52 18.55
N MET A 526 -12.55 -6.86 19.66
CA MET A 526 -12.09 -7.51 20.88
C MET A 526 -13.29 -7.86 21.77
N ALA A 527 -13.36 -9.11 22.24
CA ALA A 527 -14.46 -9.58 23.08
C ALA A 527 -14.59 -8.72 24.36
N GLY A 528 -15.78 -8.16 24.61
CA GLY A 528 -16.14 -7.52 25.88
C GLY A 528 -16.29 -5.99 25.91
N GLY A 529 -16.17 -5.26 24.79
CA GLY A 529 -16.22 -3.78 24.80
C GLY A 529 -17.04 -3.08 23.71
N ALA A 530 -17.63 -3.81 22.76
CA ALA A 530 -18.29 -3.22 21.58
C ALA A 530 -19.58 -2.45 21.92
N ALA A 531 -20.47 -3.02 22.73
CA ALA A 531 -21.74 -2.39 23.07
C ALA A 531 -21.57 -1.12 23.91
N GLU A 532 -20.63 -1.13 24.87
CA GLU A 532 -20.34 0.01 25.74
C GLU A 532 -19.80 1.20 24.95
N ILE A 533 -18.85 0.99 24.03
CA ILE A 533 -18.29 2.08 23.23
C ILE A 533 -19.27 2.64 22.22
N ASP A 534 -20.08 1.79 21.59
CA ASP A 534 -21.07 2.23 20.59
C ASP A 534 -22.15 3.09 21.24
N GLU A 535 -22.57 2.78 22.47
CA GLU A 535 -23.52 3.61 23.20
C GLU A 535 -22.92 4.98 23.59
N VAL A 536 -21.66 5.01 24.04
CA VAL A 536 -20.96 6.28 24.33
C VAL A 536 -20.87 7.15 23.06
N LEU A 537 -20.41 6.57 21.94
CA LEU A 537 -20.25 7.30 20.68
C LEU A 537 -21.58 7.77 20.12
N ARG A 538 -22.65 6.96 20.23
CA ARG A 538 -24.00 7.35 19.84
C ARG A 538 -24.49 8.55 20.63
N ARG A 539 -24.34 8.54 21.97
CA ARG A 539 -24.75 9.67 22.83
C ARG A 539 -23.96 10.95 22.54
N VAL A 540 -22.66 10.83 22.23
CA VAL A 540 -21.82 11.97 21.82
C VAL A 540 -22.31 12.54 20.48
N ALA A 541 -22.59 11.66 19.51
CA ALA A 541 -23.13 12.07 18.22
C ALA A 541 -24.49 12.76 18.35
N ASP A 542 -25.43 12.18 19.10
CA ASP A 542 -26.75 12.75 19.37
C ASP A 542 -26.64 14.13 20.02
N TRP A 543 -25.69 14.29 20.96
CA TRP A 543 -25.46 15.57 21.62
C TRP A 543 -24.97 16.64 20.64
N HIS A 544 -23.95 16.34 19.82
CA HIS A 544 -23.41 17.30 18.84
C HIS A 544 -24.43 17.65 17.75
N VAL A 545 -25.20 16.67 17.27
CA VAL A 545 -26.26 16.90 16.27
C VAL A 545 -27.38 17.76 16.86
N GLY A 546 -27.78 17.50 18.12
CA GLY A 546 -28.86 18.22 18.80
C GLY A 546 -28.53 19.66 19.21
N HIS A 547 -27.26 20.00 19.45
CA HIS A 547 -26.83 21.31 19.96
C HIS A 547 -26.16 22.22 18.91
N HIS A 548 -26.16 21.83 17.63
CA HIS A 548 -25.50 22.58 16.55
C HIS A 548 -26.10 23.98 16.29
N SER A 549 -27.34 24.24 16.72
CA SER A 549 -28.03 25.53 16.52
C SER A 549 -27.40 26.70 17.29
N ALA A 550 -26.57 26.40 18.28
CA ALA A 550 -25.82 27.40 19.04
C ALA A 550 -24.39 27.44 18.49
N VAL A 551 -24.08 28.50 17.74
CA VAL A 551 -22.73 28.75 17.21
C VAL A 551 -21.75 28.69 18.40
N ASP A 552 -20.72 27.84 18.29
CA ASP A 552 -19.64 27.64 19.27
C ASP A 552 -19.87 26.78 20.54
N VAL A 553 -20.90 25.95 20.64
CA VAL A 553 -21.04 25.10 21.84
C VAL A 553 -20.13 23.86 21.78
N GLU A 554 -19.00 23.93 22.49
CA GLU A 554 -18.15 22.79 22.80
C GLU A 554 -18.79 21.90 23.88
N ILE A 555 -18.61 20.58 23.75
CA ILE A 555 -19.11 19.65 24.76
C ILE A 555 -18.33 19.83 26.05
N SER A 556 -19.01 20.31 27.09
CA SER A 556 -18.34 20.47 28.39
C SER A 556 -17.98 19.12 29.00
N ASP A 557 -16.90 19.11 29.78
CA ASP A 557 -16.47 17.91 30.49
C ASP A 557 -17.57 17.34 31.40
N LYS A 558 -18.37 18.22 32.03
CA LYS A 558 -19.51 17.82 32.87
C LYS A 558 -20.54 16.98 32.11
N ILE A 559 -20.76 17.27 30.83
CA ILE A 559 -21.67 16.52 29.97
C ILE A 559 -21.03 15.18 29.60
N LEU A 560 -19.74 15.17 29.24
CA LEU A 560 -19.03 13.92 28.98
C LEU A 560 -19.00 13.00 30.20
N LYS A 561 -18.84 13.52 31.42
CA LYS A 561 -18.95 12.72 32.65
C LYS A 561 -20.29 11.98 32.71
N LYS A 562 -21.39 12.65 32.36
CA LYS A 562 -22.74 12.05 32.32
C LYS A 562 -22.89 11.02 31.20
N ILE A 563 -22.31 11.28 30.02
CA ILE A 563 -22.39 10.36 28.88
C ILE A 563 -21.60 9.07 29.15
N PHE A 564 -20.38 9.19 29.67
CA PHE A 564 -19.51 8.06 29.97
C PHE A 564 -19.97 7.27 31.21
N GLY A 565 -20.61 7.91 32.19
CA GLY A 565 -21.13 7.23 33.38
C GLY A 565 -20.03 6.46 34.12
N ASP A 566 -20.24 5.17 34.36
CA ASP A 566 -19.26 4.30 35.06
C ASP A 566 -17.97 4.04 34.26
N LEU A 567 -17.96 4.36 32.97
CA LEU A 567 -16.78 4.30 32.11
C LEU A 567 -15.91 5.56 32.24
N PHE A 568 -16.40 6.58 32.93
CA PHE A 568 -15.69 7.81 33.14
C PHE A 568 -14.47 7.60 34.04
N MET A 569 -13.34 8.14 33.61
CA MET A 569 -12.08 8.07 34.35
C MET A 569 -11.36 9.41 34.32
N ASP A 570 -11.13 9.98 35.51
CA ASP A 570 -10.38 11.23 35.66
C ASP A 570 -8.87 11.02 35.44
N HIS A 571 -8.31 9.93 35.98
CA HIS A 571 -6.89 9.65 35.91
C HIS A 571 -6.58 8.16 35.83
N LEU A 572 -5.41 7.84 35.29
CA LEU A 572 -4.86 6.49 35.29
C LEU A 572 -3.88 6.32 36.45
N SER A 573 -4.07 5.29 37.27
CA SER A 573 -3.16 5.00 38.39
C SER A 573 -2.61 3.57 38.32
N PRO A 574 -1.37 3.33 38.79
CA PRO A 574 -0.78 1.99 38.82
C PRO A 574 -1.61 1.01 39.64
N LYS A 575 -2.18 1.47 40.77
CA LYS A 575 -3.06 0.67 41.64
C LYS A 575 -4.29 0.15 40.89
N ARG A 576 -4.87 0.97 40.01
CA ARG A 576 -6.03 0.59 39.20
C ARG A 576 -5.65 -0.47 38.17
N ILE A 577 -4.57 -0.26 37.42
CA ILE A 577 -4.07 -1.24 36.44
C ILE A 577 -3.75 -2.58 37.11
N LEU A 578 -3.05 -2.55 38.26
CA LEU A 578 -2.81 -3.74 39.08
C LEU A 578 -4.09 -4.49 39.45
N SER A 579 -5.12 -3.75 39.87
CA SER A 579 -6.40 -4.34 40.25
C SER A 579 -7.13 -4.97 39.05
N SER A 580 -7.12 -4.30 37.89
CA SER A 580 -7.77 -4.77 36.66
C SER A 580 -7.04 -5.97 36.06
N GLU A 581 -5.70 -5.93 36.01
CA GLU A 581 -4.87 -7.05 35.55
C GLU A 581 -4.94 -8.24 36.52
N GLY A 582 -5.00 -7.99 37.83
CA GLY A 582 -5.19 -9.03 38.84
C GLY A 582 -6.52 -9.76 38.70
N LYS A 583 -7.61 -9.04 38.41
CA LYS A 583 -8.93 -9.64 38.12
C LYS A 583 -8.89 -10.45 36.81
N TRP A 584 -8.36 -9.87 35.74
CA TRP A 584 -8.27 -10.53 34.43
C TRP A 584 -7.41 -11.80 34.47
N ARG A 585 -6.27 -11.78 35.18
CA ARG A 585 -5.42 -12.96 35.36
C ARG A 585 -6.15 -14.08 36.10
N LYS A 586 -6.97 -13.75 37.11
CA LYS A 586 -7.80 -14.74 37.84
C LYS A 586 -8.91 -15.32 36.97
N GLU A 587 -9.51 -14.52 36.11
CA GLU A 587 -10.58 -14.95 35.19
C GLU A 587 -10.07 -15.83 34.04
N LYS A 588 -8.79 -15.67 33.63
CA LYS A 588 -8.19 -16.39 32.50
C LYS A 588 -7.34 -17.62 32.84
N VAL A 589 -7.25 -18.05 34.10
CA VAL A 589 -6.46 -19.23 34.53
C VAL A 589 -6.81 -20.52 33.75
N ASN A 590 -8.00 -20.58 33.11
CA ASN A 590 -8.47 -21.75 32.35
C ASN A 590 -8.45 -21.60 30.81
N SER A 591 -7.89 -20.52 30.23
CA SER A 591 -7.83 -20.34 28.77
C SER A 591 -6.39 -20.16 28.31
N GLU A 592 -5.99 -20.88 27.25
CA GLU A 592 -4.67 -20.78 26.62
C GLU A 592 -4.17 -19.32 26.51
N ALA A 593 -2.90 -19.13 26.89
CA ALA A 593 -2.28 -17.83 27.06
C ALA A 593 -2.51 -16.92 25.83
N SER A 594 -3.30 -15.87 26.02
CA SER A 594 -3.52 -14.87 24.98
C SER A 594 -2.19 -14.14 24.69
N PRO A 595 -1.77 -14.00 23.42
CA PRO A 595 -0.49 -13.42 23.01
C PRO A 595 -0.32 -11.91 23.29
N ARG A 596 -1.26 -11.27 24.01
CA ARG A 596 -1.27 -9.83 24.32
C ARG A 596 -1.10 -9.55 25.82
N HIS A 597 0.01 -10.03 26.39
CA HIS A 597 0.31 -9.77 27.80
C HIS A 597 0.81 -8.34 28.01
N TYR A 598 0.17 -7.61 28.93
CA TYR A 598 0.65 -6.32 29.42
C TYR A 598 1.70 -6.54 30.52
N SER A 599 2.83 -5.83 30.44
CA SER A 599 3.91 -5.91 31.44
C SER A 599 3.97 -4.65 32.28
N LEU A 600 3.40 -4.72 33.49
CA LEU A 600 3.40 -3.59 34.42
C LEU A 600 4.81 -3.22 34.90
N LEU A 601 5.67 -4.20 35.18
CA LEU A 601 7.04 -3.94 35.65
C LEU A 601 7.83 -3.14 34.61
N ALA A 602 7.78 -3.58 33.35
CA ALA A 602 8.45 -2.88 32.26
C ALA A 602 7.85 -1.49 32.01
N ASP A 603 6.52 -1.33 32.14
CA ASP A 603 5.88 -0.02 32.01
C ASP A 603 6.25 0.92 33.18
N TRP A 604 6.37 0.40 34.40
CA TRP A 604 6.78 1.18 35.57
C TRP A 604 8.21 1.73 35.44
N GLU A 605 9.15 0.91 34.97
CA GLU A 605 10.49 1.41 34.67
C GLU A 605 10.47 2.50 33.59
N ASN A 606 9.61 2.36 32.57
CA ASN A 606 9.45 3.38 31.54
C ASN A 606 8.85 4.67 32.11
N VAL A 607 7.87 4.57 33.01
CA VAL A 607 7.25 5.71 33.71
C VAL A 607 8.29 6.49 34.49
N GLU A 608 9.12 5.80 35.28
CA GLU A 608 10.15 6.44 36.10
C GLU A 608 11.16 7.17 35.21
N ARG A 609 11.66 6.50 34.16
CA ARG A 609 12.56 7.13 33.17
C ARG A 609 11.91 8.33 32.51
N VAL A 610 10.64 8.23 32.12
CA VAL A 610 9.90 9.34 31.50
C VAL A 610 9.79 10.52 32.45
N ARG A 611 9.31 10.31 33.68
CA ARG A 611 9.18 11.38 34.69
C ARG A 611 10.50 12.08 34.96
N LEU A 612 11.55 11.31 35.29
CA LEU A 612 12.88 11.87 35.56
C LEU A 612 13.39 12.74 34.40
N THR A 613 13.17 12.29 33.16
CA THR A 613 13.59 13.04 31.97
C THR A 613 12.77 14.31 31.78
N LEU A 614 11.45 14.24 31.94
CA LEU A 614 10.56 15.39 31.79
C LEU A 614 10.79 16.44 32.89
N ASP A 615 10.97 16.02 34.13
CA ASP A 615 11.27 16.89 35.27
C ASP A 615 12.60 17.62 35.06
N TYR A 616 13.63 16.89 34.60
CA TYR A 616 14.89 17.50 34.21
C TYR A 616 14.71 18.52 33.09
N MET A 617 14.00 18.17 32.02
CA MET A 617 13.72 19.11 30.93
C MET A 617 12.99 20.37 31.41
N GLN A 618 12.06 20.25 32.35
CA GLN A 618 11.38 21.40 32.96
C GLN A 618 12.34 22.26 33.77
N SER A 619 13.22 21.66 34.56
CA SER A 619 14.24 22.39 35.34
C SER A 619 15.23 23.17 34.48
N GLN A 620 15.44 22.75 33.23
CA GLN A 620 16.35 23.39 32.26
C GLN A 620 15.66 24.46 31.38
N ASN A 621 14.33 24.59 31.45
CA ASN A 621 13.54 25.58 30.72
C ASN A 621 13.09 26.76 31.61
N ILE A 622 13.60 26.83 32.85
CA ILE A 622 13.67 28.03 33.69
C ILE A 622 14.98 28.74 33.35
#